data_AF-A0A356GNR5-F1
#
_entry.id   AF-A0A356GNR5-F1
#
_cell.length_a   1.000
_cell.length_b   1.000
_cell.length_c   1.000
_cell.angle_alpha   90.00
_cell.angle_beta   90.00
_cell.angle_gamma   90.00
#
_symmetry.space_group_name_H-M   'P 1'
#
loop_
_entity.id
_entity.type
_entity.pdbx_description
1 polymer ?
#
loop_
_entity_poly.entity_id
_entity_poly.type
_entity_poly.pdbx_seq_one_letter_code
_entity_poly.pdbx_strand_id
1 'polypeptide(L)'
;MKEGRSEKMKKVRGIAAITALLAFALLIIFAIGAGDILAAKKGCYDCHPKAKAAHQRKFVHAPVAKEDCEACHKRHGFSNKLILKEKGAELCYSCHKGLKEKLE
;
A
#
# COMPACT_ATOMS: atom_id res chain seq x y z
N MET A 1 19.80 53.14 31.22
CA MET A 1 19.02 52.70 30.04
C MET A 1 19.68 51.53 29.26
N LYS A 2 20.38 50.59 29.92
CA LYS A 2 21.11 49.48 29.24
C LYS A 2 20.50 48.07 29.47
N GLU A 3 19.74 47.87 30.54
CA GLU A 3 19.27 46.54 30.97
C GLU A 3 18.13 45.98 30.09
N GLY A 4 17.18 46.81 29.64
CA GLY A 4 16.05 46.34 28.81
C GLY A 4 16.41 45.88 27.39
N ARG A 5 17.57 46.28 26.85
CA ARG A 5 18.04 45.85 25.52
C ARG A 5 18.63 44.43 25.56
N SER A 6 19.24 44.04 26.68
CA SER A 6 19.86 42.72 26.87
C SER A 6 18.81 41.60 26.99
N GLU A 7 17.73 41.84 27.74
CA GLU A 7 16.65 40.87 27.93
C GLU A 7 15.86 40.61 26.64
N LYS A 8 15.57 41.68 25.89
CA LYS A 8 14.90 41.61 24.58
C LYS A 8 15.73 40.83 23.56
N MET A 9 17.06 40.96 23.57
CA MET A 9 17.94 40.19 22.69
C MET A 9 18.02 38.70 23.05
N LYS A 10 17.96 38.33 24.34
CA LYS A 10 17.90 36.92 24.77
C LYS A 10 16.60 36.24 24.29
N LYS A 11 15.47 36.95 24.36
CA LYS A 11 14.15 36.46 23.91
C LYS A 11 14.09 36.27 22.38
N VAL A 12 14.65 37.21 21.61
CA VAL A 12 14.73 37.12 20.14
C VAL A 12 15.63 35.97 19.68
N ARG A 13 16.77 35.76 20.36
CA ARG A 13 17.68 34.63 20.07
C ARG A 13 17.06 33.27 20.43
N GLY A 14 16.28 33.20 21.51
CA GLY A 14 15.53 32.01 21.89
C GLY A 14 14.44 31.63 20.88
N ILE A 15 13.65 32.62 20.42
CA ILE A 15 12.61 32.40 19.40
C ILE A 15 13.24 31.97 18.06
N ALA A 16 14.31 32.64 17.63
CA ALA A 16 15.01 32.30 16.39
C ALA A 16 15.59 30.87 16.39
N ALA A 17 16.11 30.41 17.54
CA ALA A 17 16.62 29.05 17.70
C ALA A 17 15.49 28.01 17.62
N ILE A 18 14.35 28.27 18.26
CA ILE A 18 13.18 27.37 18.22
C ILE A 18 12.61 27.28 16.81
N THR A 19 12.47 28.42 16.11
CA THR A 19 11.99 28.42 14.71
C THR A 19 12.94 27.71 13.77
N ALA A 20 14.26 27.83 13.97
CA ALA A 20 15.25 27.13 13.16
C ALA A 20 15.22 25.61 13.41
N LEU A 21 15.06 25.17 14.66
CA LEU A 21 14.94 23.75 15.02
C LEU A 21 13.65 23.14 14.49
N LEU A 22 12.52 23.86 14.57
CA LEU A 22 11.25 23.40 14.01
C LEU A 22 11.29 23.34 12.48
N ALA A 23 11.90 24.33 11.81
CA ALA A 23 12.09 24.31 10.36
C ALA A 23 13.02 23.15 9.93
N PHE A 24 14.08 22.89 10.68
CA PHE A 24 14.98 21.77 10.42
C PHE A 24 14.30 20.42 10.65
N ALA A 25 13.50 20.28 11.71
CA ALA A 25 12.70 19.09 11.95
C ALA A 25 11.65 18.85 10.85
N LEU A 26 10.98 19.90 10.36
CA LEU A 26 10.05 19.82 9.24
C LEU A 26 10.75 19.43 7.93
N LEU A 27 11.95 19.94 7.66
CA LEU A 27 12.76 19.55 6.50
C LEU A 27 13.21 18.09 6.57
N ILE A 28 13.56 17.59 7.76
CA ILE A 28 13.90 16.18 7.96
C ILE A 28 12.67 15.28 7.74
N ILE A 29 11.50 15.65 8.27
CA ILE A 29 10.25 14.91 8.06
C ILE A 29 9.89 14.86 6.57
N PHE A 30 10.07 15.97 5.85
CA PHE A 30 9.82 16.04 4.41
C PHE A 30 10.82 15.22 3.60
N ALA A 31 12.11 15.23 3.96
CA ALA A 31 13.15 14.46 3.28
C ALA A 31 13.00 12.94 3.49
N ILE A 32 12.50 12.51 4.67
CA ILE A 32 12.25 11.09 4.96
C ILE A 32 10.91 10.63 4.36
N GLY A 33 9.89 11.49 4.33
CA GLY A 33 8.54 11.12 3.91
C GLY A 33 8.26 11.09 2.40
N ALA A 34 9.14 11.62 1.55
CA ALA A 34 8.87 11.74 0.11
C ALA A 34 9.09 10.45 -0.71
N GLY A 35 9.83 9.47 -0.17
CA GLY A 35 10.23 8.26 -0.91
C GLY A 35 9.11 7.24 -1.14
N ASP A 36 8.21 7.08 -0.17
CA ASP A 36 7.23 5.97 -0.17
C ASP A 36 5.82 6.37 -0.64
N ILE A 37 5.54 7.68 -0.81
CA ILE A 37 4.18 8.17 -1.07
C ILE A 37 3.75 8.00 -2.54
N LEU A 38 4.68 7.91 -3.50
CA LEU A 38 4.34 7.91 -4.94
C LEU A 38 4.49 6.58 -5.67
N ALA A 39 5.00 5.53 -5.02
CA ALA A 39 5.26 4.24 -5.65
C ALA A 39 4.12 3.22 -5.47
N ALA A 40 2.86 3.67 -5.42
CA ALA A 40 1.71 2.77 -5.40
C ALA A 40 1.59 2.05 -6.76
N LYS A 41 2.20 0.87 -6.89
CA LYS A 41 2.04 -0.03 -8.03
C LYS A 41 0.54 -0.29 -8.25
N LYS A 42 0.03 0.02 -9.45
CA LYS A 42 -1.37 -0.21 -9.81
C LYS A 42 -1.76 -1.67 -9.56
N GLY A 43 -2.82 -1.86 -8.77
CA GLY A 43 -3.40 -3.15 -8.43
C GLY A 43 -4.35 -3.65 -9.52
N CYS A 44 -4.80 -4.89 -9.39
CA CYS A 44 -5.70 -5.51 -10.38
C CYS A 44 -7.05 -4.78 -10.47
N TYR A 45 -7.57 -4.28 -9.35
CA TYR A 45 -8.87 -3.62 -9.31
C TYR A 45 -8.89 -2.20 -9.88
N ASP A 46 -7.72 -1.57 -10.05
CA ASP A 46 -7.64 -0.25 -10.72
C ASP A 46 -8.17 -0.32 -12.16
N CYS A 47 -8.01 -1.47 -12.80
CA CYS A 47 -8.54 -1.75 -14.15
C CYS A 47 -9.76 -2.70 -14.14
N HIS A 48 -9.98 -3.45 -13.06
CA HIS A 48 -11.11 -4.40 -12.92
C HIS A 48 -12.13 -3.98 -11.83
N PRO A 49 -12.78 -2.81 -11.95
CA PRO A 49 -13.71 -2.32 -10.92
C PRO A 49 -14.94 -3.21 -10.77
N LYS A 50 -15.41 -3.84 -11.87
CA LYS A 50 -16.52 -4.81 -11.83
C LYS A 50 -16.17 -6.05 -11.01
N ALA A 51 -14.92 -6.52 -11.12
CA ALA A 51 -14.46 -7.64 -10.30
C ALA A 51 -14.38 -7.24 -8.83
N LYS A 52 -13.95 -6.00 -8.52
CA LYS A 52 -13.92 -5.50 -7.13
C LYS A 52 -15.31 -5.59 -6.49
N ALA A 53 -16.33 -5.07 -7.17
CA ALA A 53 -17.71 -5.14 -6.69
C ALA A 53 -18.20 -6.60 -6.50
N ALA A 54 -17.87 -7.49 -7.44
CA ALA A 54 -18.31 -8.89 -7.39
C ALA A 54 -17.70 -9.70 -6.22
N HIS A 55 -16.49 -9.33 -5.78
CA HIS A 55 -15.76 -10.01 -4.70
C HIS A 55 -15.94 -9.36 -3.32
N GLN A 56 -16.74 -8.30 -3.19
CA GLN A 56 -17.14 -7.74 -1.90
C GLN A 56 -18.26 -8.57 -1.25
N ARG A 57 -17.97 -9.85 -0.99
CA ARG A 57 -18.89 -10.79 -0.34
C ARG A 57 -18.44 -11.07 1.09
N LYS A 58 -19.39 -11.47 1.95
CA LYS A 58 -19.12 -11.82 3.36
C LYS A 58 -18.05 -12.91 3.51
N PHE A 59 -18.04 -13.86 2.57
CA PHE A 59 -17.08 -14.96 2.55
C PHE A 59 -16.40 -15.02 1.20
N VAL A 60 -15.07 -14.94 1.21
CA VAL A 60 -14.21 -15.09 0.04
C VAL A 60 -12.98 -15.92 0.44
N HIS A 61 -12.35 -16.55 -0.55
CA HIS A 61 -11.08 -17.25 -0.32
C HIS A 61 -10.01 -16.25 0.12
N ALA A 62 -9.08 -16.71 0.98
CA ALA A 62 -8.03 -15.87 1.54
C ALA A 62 -7.21 -15.07 0.50
N PRO A 63 -6.86 -15.60 -0.70
CA PRO A 63 -6.18 -14.82 -1.72
C PRO A 63 -7.00 -13.62 -2.20
N VAL A 64 -8.32 -13.77 -2.35
CA VAL A 64 -9.21 -12.67 -2.75
C VAL A 64 -9.31 -11.61 -1.66
N ALA A 65 -9.40 -12.03 -0.39
CA ALA A 65 -9.41 -11.10 0.76
C ALA A 65 -8.13 -10.27 0.87
N LYS A 66 -7.00 -10.84 0.43
CA LYS A 66 -5.67 -10.21 0.42
C LYS A 66 -5.36 -9.48 -0.90
N GLU A 67 -6.33 -9.41 -1.81
CA GLU A 67 -6.16 -8.86 -3.17
C GLU A 67 -5.06 -9.57 -4.01
N ASP A 68 -4.66 -10.78 -3.63
CA ASP A 68 -3.70 -11.62 -4.34
C ASP A 68 -4.38 -12.37 -5.50
N CYS A 69 -4.72 -11.60 -6.53
CA CYS A 69 -5.42 -12.11 -7.72
C CYS A 69 -4.57 -13.10 -8.51
N GLU A 70 -3.24 -12.99 -8.41
CA GLU A 70 -2.27 -13.81 -9.14
C GLU A 70 -2.12 -15.21 -8.56
N ALA A 71 -2.62 -15.46 -7.35
CA ALA A 71 -2.71 -16.81 -6.79
C ALA A 71 -3.44 -17.78 -7.75
N CYS A 72 -4.49 -17.29 -8.42
CA CYS A 72 -5.30 -18.07 -9.35
C CYS A 72 -5.14 -17.64 -10.81
N HIS A 73 -4.91 -16.34 -11.06
CA HIS A 73 -4.89 -15.78 -12.41
C HIS A 73 -3.47 -15.49 -12.90
N LYS A 74 -3.28 -15.59 -14.22
CA LYS A 74 -2.10 -15.04 -14.90
C LYS A 74 -2.36 -13.56 -15.20
N ARG A 75 -1.39 -12.69 -14.94
CA ARG A 75 -1.44 -11.30 -15.42
C ARG A 75 -1.49 -11.31 -16.95
N HIS A 76 -2.17 -10.32 -17.54
CA HIS A 76 -2.50 -10.24 -18.97
C HIS A 76 -1.48 -10.89 -19.92
N GLY A 77 -1.99 -11.74 -20.82
CA GLY A 77 -1.28 -12.33 -21.96
C GLY A 77 -2.19 -12.31 -23.21
N PHE A 78 -1.71 -11.61 -24.25
CA PHE A 78 -2.13 -11.45 -25.66
C PHE A 78 -3.63 -11.28 -26.07
N SER A 79 -4.65 -11.51 -25.23
CA SER A 79 -6.03 -11.54 -25.77
C SER A 79 -7.16 -11.26 -24.78
N ASN A 80 -7.14 -10.15 -24.02
CA ASN A 80 -8.29 -9.63 -23.23
C ASN A 80 -9.09 -10.64 -22.36
N LYS A 81 -8.57 -11.84 -22.15
CA LYS A 81 -9.22 -12.94 -21.44
C LYS A 81 -8.43 -13.19 -20.17
N LEU A 82 -9.14 -13.27 -19.05
CA LEU A 82 -8.57 -13.72 -17.79
C LEU A 82 -8.20 -15.19 -17.93
N ILE A 83 -6.92 -15.50 -17.74
CA ILE A 83 -6.40 -16.87 -17.84
C ILE A 83 -6.11 -17.36 -16.43
N LEU A 84 -6.66 -18.52 -16.07
CA LEU A 84 -6.31 -19.20 -14.83
C LEU A 84 -4.93 -19.87 -14.97
N LYS A 85 -4.22 -20.03 -13.86
CA LYS A 85 -2.95 -20.76 -13.85
C LYS A 85 -3.11 -22.20 -14.32
N GLU A 86 -4.19 -22.84 -13.86
CA GLU A 86 -4.59 -24.20 -14.20
C GLU A 86 -6.05 -24.27 -14.64
N LYS A 87 -6.45 -25.39 -15.24
CA LYS A 87 -7.82 -25.60 -15.74
C LYS A 87 -8.69 -26.28 -14.68
N GLY A 88 -9.93 -25.81 -14.52
CA GLY A 88 -10.95 -26.49 -13.71
C GLY A 88 -10.53 -26.76 -12.27
N ALA A 89 -10.83 -27.96 -11.77
CA ALA A 89 -10.58 -28.36 -10.39
C ALA A 89 -9.09 -28.48 -10.03
N GLU A 90 -8.20 -28.69 -11.02
CA GLU A 90 -6.75 -28.77 -10.77
C GLU A 90 -6.20 -27.48 -10.16
N LEU A 91 -6.81 -26.32 -10.47
CA LEU A 91 -6.45 -25.06 -9.82
C LEU A 91 -6.70 -25.11 -8.32
N CYS A 92 -7.83 -25.69 -7.90
CA CYS A 92 -8.18 -25.81 -6.49
C CYS A 92 -7.22 -26.75 -5.78
N TYR A 93 -6.86 -27.85 -6.44
CA TYR A 93 -5.98 -28.89 -5.90
C TYR A 93 -4.52 -28.45 -5.76
N SER A 94 -4.11 -27.39 -6.45
CA SER A 94 -2.79 -26.77 -6.25
C SER A 94 -2.53 -26.41 -4.79
N CYS A 95 -3.58 -26.03 -4.04
CA CYS A 95 -3.52 -25.73 -2.60
C CYS A 95 -4.29 -26.78 -1.77
N HIS A 96 -5.44 -27.24 -2.24
CA HIS A 96 -6.32 -28.18 -1.53
C HIS A 96 -6.08 -29.63 -1.98
N LYS A 97 -4.85 -30.13 -1.82
CA LYS A 97 -4.46 -31.48 -2.28
C LYS A 97 -5.41 -32.56 -1.76
N GLY A 98 -5.65 -32.55 -0.44
CA GLY A 98 -6.57 -33.44 0.29
C GLY A 98 -8.02 -33.50 -0.22
N LEU A 99 -8.44 -32.55 -1.07
CA LEU A 99 -9.73 -32.57 -1.73
C LEU A 99 -9.72 -33.45 -2.99
N LYS A 100 -8.62 -33.48 -3.72
CA LYS A 100 -8.43 -34.30 -4.93
C LYS A 100 -8.58 -35.78 -4.59
N GLU A 101 -7.86 -36.25 -3.57
CA GLU A 101 -7.90 -37.66 -3.18
C GLU A 101 -9.25 -38.12 -2.62
N LYS A 102 -10.17 -37.20 -2.28
CA LYS A 102 -11.51 -37.54 -1.77
C LYS A 102 -12.60 -37.55 -2.83
N LEU A 103 -12.33 -37.02 -4.02
CA LEU A 103 -13.31 -36.83 -5.09
C LEU A 103 -12.99 -37.67 -6.34
N GLU A 104 -11.87 -38.39 -6.34
CA GLU A 104 -11.46 -39.39 -7.32
C GLU A 104 -11.73 -40.80 -6.78
#